data_AF-A0A842RY92-F1
#
_entry.id   AF-A0A842RY92-F1
#
_cell.length_a   1.000
_cell.length_b   1.000
_cell.length_c   1.000
_cell.angle_alpha   90.00
_cell.angle_beta   90.00
_cell.angle_gamma   90.00
#
_symmetry.space_group_name_H-M   'P 1'
#
loop_
_entity.id
_entity.type
_entity.pdbx_description
1 polymer ?
#
loop_
_entity_poly.entity_id
_entity_poly.type
_entity_poly.pdbx_seq_one_letter_code
_entity_poly.pdbx_strand_id
1 'polypeptide(L)'
;MSMFRSYLLKNDFWAKKGNENNNQEKVFIKHDSNVGGIYAIIQKDNRGVRIIADGEEYFFNNFDKLDLFLNQLSHKKDNFMKIIKRRNLSNKLRTLDI
;
A
#
# COMPACT_ATOMS: atom_id res chain seq x y z
N MET A 1 0.40 -0.10 23.85
CA MET A 1 0.69 0.37 22.47
C MET A 1 0.01 -0.56 21.46
N SER A 2 -0.62 -0.06 20.40
CA SER A 2 -1.28 -0.91 19.40
C SER A 2 -0.23 -1.49 18.43
N MET A 3 -0.08 -2.81 18.37
CA MET A 3 0.92 -3.52 17.56
C MET A 3 0.86 -3.14 16.06
N PHE A 4 -0.35 -2.91 15.53
CA PHE A 4 -0.56 -2.50 14.15
C PHE A 4 0.02 -1.11 13.82
N ARG A 5 0.08 -0.19 14.79
CA ARG A 5 0.70 1.12 14.59
C ARG A 5 2.19 0.99 14.30
N SER A 6 2.91 0.20 15.10
CA SER A 6 4.35 -0.01 14.91
C SER A 6 4.63 -0.71 13.58
N TYR A 7 3.77 -1.64 13.18
CA TYR A 7 3.88 -2.35 11.91
C TYR A 7 3.70 -1.43 10.70
N LEU A 8 2.68 -0.56 10.71
CA LEU A 8 2.43 0.39 9.62
C LEU A 8 3.58 1.41 9.51
N LEU A 9 4.08 1.93 10.63
CA LEU A 9 5.21 2.86 10.64
C LEU A 9 6.49 2.23 10.08
N LYS A 10 6.73 0.93 10.30
CA LYS A 10 7.85 0.19 9.70
C LYS A 10 7.71 -0.01 8.18
N ASN A 11 6.49 0.05 7.65
CA ASN A 11 6.17 -0.19 6.25
C ASN A 11 5.97 1.12 5.45
N ASP A 12 6.60 2.22 5.88
CA ASP A 12 6.55 3.55 5.26
C ASP A 12 5.15 4.18 5.21
N PHE A 13 4.29 3.87 6.18
CA PHE A 13 3.03 4.61 6.33
C PHE A 13 3.22 5.83 7.22
N TRP A 14 2.79 6.99 6.73
CA TRP A 14 2.74 8.25 7.48
C TRP A 14 1.46 8.38 8.28
N ALA A 15 1.57 8.73 9.56
CA ALA A 15 0.39 9.06 10.36
C ALA A 15 -0.22 10.40 9.90
N LYS A 16 -1.53 10.44 9.71
CA LYS A 16 -2.25 11.69 9.41
C LYS A 16 -2.11 12.66 10.59
N LYS A 17 -1.88 13.95 10.29
CA LYS A 17 -1.88 15.04 11.28
C LYS A 17 -3.24 15.07 12.00
N GLY A 18 -3.23 14.97 13.33
CA GLY A 18 -4.46 14.91 14.15
C GLY A 18 -4.79 13.53 14.75
N ASN A 19 -4.03 12.48 14.43
CA ASN A 19 -4.16 11.15 15.07
C ASN A 19 -3.90 11.16 16.59
N GLU A 20 -3.29 12.22 17.13
CA GLU A 20 -3.04 12.38 18.56
C GLU A 20 -4.31 12.76 19.34
N ASN A 21 -5.19 13.55 18.70
CA ASN A 21 -6.45 14.01 19.28
C ASN A 21 -7.62 13.07 18.96
N ASN A 22 -7.51 12.27 17.88
CA ASN A 22 -8.56 11.35 17.48
C ASN A 22 -8.42 10.01 18.22
N ASN A 23 -9.27 9.83 19.22
CA ASN A 23 -9.23 8.67 20.11
C ASN A 23 -10.00 7.46 19.56
N GLN A 24 -10.79 7.64 18.50
CA GLN A 24 -11.65 6.60 17.91
C GLN A 24 -10.98 5.92 16.71
N GLU A 25 -10.36 6.70 15.82
CA GLU A 25 -9.77 6.21 14.58
C GLU A 25 -8.39 6.81 14.34
N LYS A 26 -7.43 5.96 13.98
CA LYS A 26 -6.07 6.36 13.59
C LYS A 26 -5.86 6.06 12.13
N VAL A 27 -5.58 7.10 11.34
CA VAL A 27 -5.39 7.01 9.89
C VAL A 27 -3.92 7.10 9.56
N PHE A 28 -3.44 6.16 8.76
CA PHE A 28 -2.09 6.10 8.23
C PHE A 28 -2.17 6.12 6.70
N ILE A 29 -1.24 6.78 6.05
CA ILE A 29 -1.27 7.06 4.63
C ILE A 29 0.09 6.66 4.06
N LYS A 30 0.09 5.82 3.04
CA LYS A 30 1.27 5.52 2.24
C LYS A 30 1.00 5.98 0.82
N HIS A 31 1.88 6.78 0.25
CA HIS A 31 1.77 7.22 -1.12
C HIS A 31 2.69 6.36 -2.00
N ASP A 32 2.12 5.58 -2.93
CA ASP A 32 2.88 4.94 -3.99
C ASP A 32 2.51 5.62 -5.32
N SER A 33 3.50 6.06 -6.09
CA SER A 33 3.32 6.84 -7.32
C SER A 33 2.47 6.14 -8.39
N ASN A 34 2.29 4.81 -8.33
CA ASN A 34 1.54 4.06 -9.33
C ASN A 34 0.19 3.50 -8.85
N VAL A 35 0.02 3.23 -7.54
CA VAL A 35 -1.24 2.72 -6.95
C VAL A 35 -2.06 3.86 -6.32
N GLY A 36 -1.45 5.03 -6.14
CA GLY A 36 -2.04 6.17 -5.44
C GLY A 36 -1.84 6.09 -3.93
N GLY A 37 -2.71 6.79 -3.19
CA GLY A 37 -2.71 6.77 -1.73
C GLY A 37 -3.32 5.48 -1.18
N ILE A 38 -2.51 4.68 -0.49
CA ILE A 38 -2.97 3.57 0.35
C ILE A 38 -3.30 4.14 1.73
N TYR A 39 -4.54 4.01 2.15
CA TYR A 39 -5.00 4.47 3.46
C TYR A 39 -5.17 3.27 4.38
N ALA A 40 -4.57 3.30 5.56
CA ALA A 40 -4.75 2.30 6.61
C ALA A 40 -5.44 2.94 7.82
N ILE A 41 -6.60 2.44 8.20
CA ILE A 41 -7.43 2.96 9.28
C ILE A 41 -7.47 1.91 10.39
N ILE A 42 -7.06 2.31 11.58
CA ILE A 42 -7.14 1.50 12.80
C ILE A 42 -8.23 2.09 13.68
N GLN A 43 -9.30 1.33 13.92
CA GLN A 43 -10.32 1.69 14.91
C GLN A 43 -9.90 1.20 16.30
N LYS A 44 -10.25 1.96 17.35
CA LYS A 44 -9.90 1.58 18.73
C LYS A 44 -10.70 0.39 19.24
N ASP A 45 -11.97 0.28 18.85
CA ASP A 45 -12.87 -0.78 19.29
C ASP A 45 -12.71 -2.10 18.50
N ASN A 46 -12.20 -2.01 17.27
CA ASN A 46 -11.94 -3.19 16.43
C ASN A 46 -10.45 -3.57 16.44
N ARG A 47 -10.15 -4.84 16.74
CA ARG A 47 -8.80 -5.42 16.62
C ARG A 47 -8.45 -5.71 15.16
N GLY A 48 -8.44 -4.69 14.31
CA GLY A 48 -8.12 -4.84 12.90
C GLY A 48 -7.70 -3.54 12.22
N VAL A 49 -7.20 -3.69 11.00
CA VAL A 49 -6.79 -2.60 10.11
C VAL A 49 -7.64 -2.66 8.86
N ARG A 50 -8.29 -1.55 8.55
CA ARG A 50 -8.96 -1.36 7.25
C ARG A 50 -8.00 -0.69 6.30
N ILE A 51 -7.69 -1.31 5.18
CA ILE A 51 -6.92 -0.71 4.09
C ILE A 51 -7.87 -0.27 2.99
N ILE A 52 -7.65 0.93 2.46
CA ILE A 52 -8.29 1.43 1.25
C ILE A 52 -7.18 1.62 0.21
N ALA A 53 -7.26 0.87 -0.88
CA ALA A 53 -6.30 0.92 -1.98
C ALA A 53 -7.05 0.80 -3.30
N ASP A 54 -6.72 1.65 -4.28
CA ASP A 54 -7.29 1.60 -5.64
C ASP A 54 -8.84 1.61 -5.70
N GLY A 55 -9.47 2.28 -4.73
CA GLY A 55 -10.94 2.35 -4.61
C GLY A 55 -11.60 1.14 -3.93
N GLU A 56 -10.84 0.12 -3.54
CA GLU A 56 -11.34 -1.05 -2.82
C GLU A 56 -11.00 -0.99 -1.32
N GLU A 57 -11.96 -1.40 -0.49
CA GLU A 57 -11.79 -1.51 0.96
C GLU A 57 -11.53 -2.96 1.38
N TYR A 58 -10.46 -3.16 2.13
CA TYR A 58 -10.06 -4.46 2.66
C TYR A 58 -9.94 -4.39 4.18
N PHE A 59 -10.55 -5.34 4.88
CA PHE A 59 -10.43 -5.43 6.34
C PHE A 59 -9.54 -6.61 6.74
N PHE A 60 -8.52 -6.33 7.54
CA PHE A 60 -7.59 -7.31 8.04
C PHE A 60 -7.62 -7.36 9.55
N ASN A 61 -7.92 -8.54 10.11
CA ASN A 61 -7.81 -8.82 11.54
C ASN A 61 -6.50 -9.53 11.91
N ASN A 62 -5.76 -10.05 10.93
CA ASN A 62 -4.50 -10.75 11.12
C ASN A 62 -3.33 -10.03 10.41
N PHE A 63 -2.19 -9.98 11.07
CA PHE A 63 -0.93 -9.45 10.55
C PHE A 63 -0.43 -10.22 9.33
N ASP A 64 -0.52 -11.56 9.33
CA ASP A 64 -0.02 -12.36 8.21
C ASP A 64 -0.76 -12.05 6.90
N LYS A 65 -2.08 -11.85 6.98
CA LYS A 65 -2.91 -11.50 5.82
C LYS A 65 -2.61 -10.10 5.32
N LEU A 66 -2.36 -9.17 6.25
CA LEU A 66 -1.97 -7.80 5.94
C LEU A 66 -0.61 -7.77 5.22
N ASP A 67 0.38 -8.49 5.73
CA ASP A 67 1.72 -8.57 5.14
C ASP A 67 1.68 -9.22 3.75
N LEU A 68 0.96 -10.35 3.63
CA LEU A 68 0.79 -11.03 2.36
C LEU A 68 0.11 -10.12 1.32
N PHE A 69 -0.89 -9.32 1.72
CA PHE A 69 -1.54 -8.36 0.85
C PHE A 69 -0.58 -7.24 0.41
N LEU A 70 0.19 -6.66 1.33
CA LEU A 70 1.18 -5.63 1.00
C LEU A 70 2.27 -6.17 0.07
N ASN A 71 2.73 -7.40 0.29
CA ASN A 71 3.69 -8.08 -0.57
C ASN A 71 3.11 -8.37 -1.96
N GLN A 72 1.87 -8.85 -2.05
CA GLN A 72 1.19 -9.06 -3.33
C GLN A 72 1.00 -7.76 -4.10
N LEU A 73 0.66 -6.66 -3.42
CA LEU A 73 0.55 -5.34 -4.03
C LEU A 73 1.90 -4.88 -4.61
N SER A 74 2.99 -5.13 -3.90
CA SER A 74 4.36 -4.87 -4.38
C SER A 74 4.76 -5.77 -5.56
N HIS A 75 4.40 -7.06 -5.54
CA HIS A 75 4.71 -7.98 -6.63
C HIS A 75 3.90 -7.72 -7.90
N LYS A 76 2.64 -7.28 -7.77
CA LYS A 76 1.83 -6.81 -8.91
C LYS A 76 2.56 -5.65 -9.61
N LYS A 77 3.16 -4.72 -8.85
CA LYS A 77 4.02 -3.64 -9.35
C LYS A 77 5.22 -4.13 -10.16
N ASP A 78 5.96 -5.13 -9.68
CA ASP A 78 7.12 -5.67 -10.43
C ASP A 78 6.74 -6.27 -11.78
N ASN A 79 5.62 -7.00 -11.83
CA ASN A 79 5.17 -7.66 -13.05
C ASN A 79 4.66 -6.66 -14.10
N PHE A 80 3.89 -5.63 -13.70
CA PHE A 80 3.48 -4.56 -14.62
C PHE A 80 4.68 -3.78 -15.17
N MET A 81 5.65 -3.43 -14.33
CA MET A 81 6.83 -2.69 -14.77
C MET A 81 7.70 -3.51 -15.73
N LYS A 82 7.81 -4.82 -15.53
CA LYS A 82 8.49 -5.74 -16.48
C LYS A 82 7.82 -5.74 -17.85
N ILE A 83 6.49 -5.75 -17.91
CA ILE A 83 5.73 -5.71 -19.17
C ILE A 83 5.97 -4.40 -19.91
N ILE A 84 5.91 -3.26 -19.21
CA ILE A 84 6.15 -1.94 -19.81
C ILE A 84 7.59 -1.83 -20.33
N LYS A 85 8.58 -2.24 -19.53
CA LYS A 85 10.00 -2.23 -19.93
C LYS A 85 10.24 -3.10 -21.16
N ARG A 86 9.65 -4.30 -21.22
CA ARG A 86 9.77 -5.20 -22.38
C ARG A 86 9.19 -4.57 -23.66
N ARG A 87 8.03 -3.91 -23.56
CA ARG A 87 7.40 -3.21 -24.69
C ARG A 87 8.26 -2.04 -25.18
N ASN A 88 8.76 -1.20 -24.27
CA ASN A 88 9.63 -0.07 -24.61
C ASN A 88 10.95 -0.51 -25.24
N LEU A 89 11.57 -1.58 -24.73
CA LEU A 89 12.78 -2.16 -25.30
C LEU A 89 12.55 -2.66 -26.73
N SER A 90 11.43 -3.35 -26.97
CA SER A 90 11.06 -3.84 -28.30
C SER A 90 10.83 -2.70 -29.29
N ASN A 91 10.18 -1.61 -28.87
CA ASN A 91 9.98 -0.43 -29.72
C ASN A 91 11.30 0.31 -30.00
N LYS A 92 12.21 0.37 -29.02
CA LYS A 92 13.53 0.98 -29.20
C LYS A 92 14.42 0.17 -30.15
N LEU A 93 14.36 -1.16 -30.08
CA LEU A 93 15.07 -2.04 -31.01
C LEU A 93 14.54 -1.92 -32.45
N ARG A 94 13.21 -1.81 -32.63
CA ARG A 94 12.60 -1.61 -33.96
C ARG A 94 12.94 -0.26 -34.61
N THR A 95 13.35 0.73 -33.83
CA THR A 95 13.71 2.07 -34.32
C THR A 95 15.21 2.23 -34.57
N LEU A 96 16.03 1.27 -34.13
CA LEU A 96 17.48 1.22 -34.36
C LEU A 96 17.88 0.46 -35.64
N ASP A 97 16.92 -0.23 -36.29
CA ASP A 97 17.11 -1.00 -37.53
C ASP A 97 16.79 -0.16 -38.80
N ILE A 98 16.95 1.18 -38.72
CA ILE A 98 16.87 2.13 -39.84
C ILE A 98 18.19 2.90 -39.91
#